data_AF-A0A2K8X9Q3-F1
#
_entry.id   AF-A0A2K8X9Q3-F1
#
_cell.length_a   1.000
_cell.length_b   1.000
_cell.length_c   1.000
_cell.angle_alpha   90.00
_cell.angle_beta   90.00
_cell.angle_gamma   90.00
#
_symmetry.space_group_name_H-M   'P 1'
#
loop_
_entity.id
_entity.type
_entity.pdbx_description
1 polymer ?
#
loop_
_entity_poly.entity_id
_entity_poly.type
_entity_poly.pdbx_seq_one_letter_code
_entity_poly.pdbx_strand_id
1 'polypeptide(L)'
;MKRFVFFLSFIFISINLHSCAEMAAGLSNFNQANGSQCRVIVCDSELYHDGEYKDAVLIRNSKGNDITSKERSWVKSQQERYLNYSFGIYYATSPYSNGEYRFTNYCESYY
;
A
#
# COMPACT_ATOMS: atom_id res chain seq x y z
N MET A 1 -23.45 -13.98 -30.09
CA MET A 1 -22.88 -14.51 -28.84
C MET A 1 -21.35 -14.57 -28.77
N LYS A 2 -20.58 -14.44 -29.86
CA LYS A 2 -19.09 -14.49 -29.79
C LYS A 2 -18.42 -13.18 -29.36
N ARG A 3 -19.10 -12.02 -29.49
CA ARG A 3 -18.54 -10.69 -29.13
C ARG A 3 -18.66 -10.34 -27.64
N PHE A 4 -19.52 -11.03 -26.90
CA PHE A 4 -19.75 -10.79 -25.47
C PHE A 4 -18.67 -11.42 -24.59
N VAL A 5 -18.05 -12.52 -25.06
CA VAL A 5 -16.99 -13.24 -24.34
C VAL A 5 -15.69 -12.43 -24.30
N PHE A 6 -15.38 -11.69 -25.37
CA PHE A 6 -14.17 -10.85 -25.44
C PHE A 6 -14.17 -9.67 -24.46
N PHE A 7 -15.36 -9.11 -24.16
CA PHE A 7 -15.49 -8.00 -23.21
C PHE A 7 -15.27 -8.43 -21.75
N LEU A 8 -15.66 -9.65 -21.39
CA LEU A 8 -15.46 -10.19 -20.03
C LEU A 8 -13.99 -10.49 -19.72
N SER A 9 -13.22 -10.94 -20.71
CA SER A 9 -11.76 -11.15 -20.57
C SER A 9 -10.96 -9.86 -20.37
N PHE A 10 -11.44 -8.71 -20.88
CA PHE A 10 -10.77 -7.42 -20.70
C PHE A 10 -10.97 -6.85 -19.29
N ILE A 11 -12.16 -7.03 -18.70
CA ILE A 11 -12.48 -6.56 -17.34
C ILE A 11 -11.58 -7.27 -16.31
N PHE A 12 -11.32 -8.57 -16.48
CA PHE A 12 -10.45 -9.32 -15.57
C PHE A 12 -9.00 -8.81 -15.60
N ILE A 13 -8.45 -8.42 -16.74
CA ILE A 13 -7.05 -7.96 -16.83
C ILE A 13 -6.87 -6.57 -16.19
N SER A 14 -7.84 -5.67 -16.34
CA SER A 14 -7.79 -4.32 -15.74
C SER A 14 -7.89 -4.30 -14.20
N ILE A 15 -8.39 -5.37 -13.57
CA ILE A 15 -8.47 -5.47 -12.09
C ILE A 15 -7.12 -5.90 -11.48
N ASN A 16 -6.21 -6.47 -12.27
CA ASN A 16 -5.01 -7.16 -11.76
C ASN A 16 -3.81 -6.25 -11.43
N LEU A 17 -3.82 -4.96 -11.77
CA LEU A 17 -2.65 -4.07 -11.53
C LEU A 17 -2.77 -3.25 -10.25
N HIS A 18 -3.98 -2.95 -9.78
CA HIS A 18 -4.16 -2.23 -8.52
C HIS A 18 -4.05 -3.13 -7.29
N SER A 19 -4.07 -4.46 -7.47
CA SER A 19 -4.45 -5.45 -6.46
C SER A 19 -3.32 -6.04 -5.63
N CYS A 20 -2.04 -5.69 -5.82
CA CYS A 20 -0.95 -6.36 -5.09
C CYS A 20 -1.00 -6.07 -3.58
N ALA A 21 -1.27 -4.82 -3.22
CA ALA A 21 -1.39 -4.39 -1.82
C ALA A 21 -2.63 -5.01 -1.15
N GLU A 22 -3.79 -4.94 -1.81
CA GLU A 22 -5.04 -5.53 -1.30
C GLU A 22 -4.92 -7.05 -1.19
N MET A 23 -4.26 -7.70 -2.15
CA MET A 23 -4.05 -9.14 -2.15
C MET A 23 -3.09 -9.56 -1.04
N ALA A 24 -1.99 -8.84 -0.81
CA ALA A 24 -1.06 -9.15 0.27
C ALA A 24 -1.75 -9.07 1.64
N ALA A 25 -2.46 -7.97 1.92
CA ALA A 25 -3.23 -7.82 3.14
C ALA A 25 -4.38 -8.83 3.25
N GLY A 26 -5.07 -9.13 2.15
CA GLY A 26 -6.15 -10.10 2.07
C GLY A 26 -5.69 -11.53 2.37
N LEU A 27 -4.60 -11.97 1.75
CA LEU A 27 -3.95 -13.26 2.02
C LEU A 27 -3.47 -13.34 3.47
N SER A 28 -2.99 -12.23 4.03
CA SER A 28 -2.59 -12.14 5.43
C SER A 28 -3.73 -12.44 6.38
N ASN A 29 -4.88 -11.80 6.16
CA ASN A 29 -6.10 -12.07 6.93
C ASN A 29 -6.61 -13.51 6.73
N PHE A 30 -6.61 -14.01 5.49
CA PHE A 30 -7.05 -15.38 5.19
C PHE A 30 -6.19 -16.43 5.91
N ASN A 31 -4.87 -16.32 5.84
CA ASN A 31 -3.97 -17.28 6.47
C ASN A 31 -4.08 -17.24 8.00
N GLN A 32 -4.22 -16.04 8.59
CA GLN A 32 -4.45 -15.90 10.03
C GLN A 32 -5.77 -16.55 10.46
N ALA A 33 -6.85 -16.36 9.69
CA ALA A 33 -8.14 -16.99 9.95
C ALA A 33 -8.10 -18.53 9.83
N ASN A 34 -7.19 -19.07 9.04
CA ASN A 34 -6.96 -20.51 8.88
C ASN A 34 -5.88 -21.07 9.84
N GLY A 35 -5.48 -20.30 10.86
CA GLY A 35 -4.59 -20.77 11.92
C GLY A 35 -3.09 -20.70 11.62
N SER A 36 -2.69 -20.11 10.47
CA SER A 36 -1.28 -19.83 10.20
C SER A 36 -0.78 -18.71 11.11
N GLN A 37 0.41 -18.88 11.67
CA GLN A 37 1.04 -17.85 12.49
C GLN A 37 1.98 -17.00 11.63
N CYS A 38 1.78 -15.69 11.65
CA CYS A 38 2.68 -14.79 10.95
C CYS A 38 4.04 -14.74 11.64
N ARG A 39 5.11 -14.91 10.86
CA ARG A 39 6.50 -14.85 11.33
C ARG A 39 7.07 -13.45 11.20
N VAL A 40 6.82 -12.78 10.07
CA VAL A 40 7.32 -11.42 9.81
C VAL A 40 6.15 -10.54 9.33
N ILE A 41 5.86 -9.50 10.10
CA ILE A 41 4.88 -8.47 9.75
C ILE A 41 5.62 -7.27 9.18
N VAL A 42 5.16 -6.76 8.05
CA VAL A 42 5.75 -5.61 7.35
C VAL A 42 4.69 -4.57 7.04
N CYS A 43 5.12 -3.31 6.93
CA CYS A 43 4.25 -2.20 6.58
C CYS A 43 4.96 -1.36 5.51
N ASP A 44 4.58 -1.55 4.25
CA ASP A 44 5.16 -0.82 3.13
C ASP A 44 4.40 0.46 2.87
N SER A 45 5.10 1.50 2.41
CA SER A 45 4.52 2.80 2.09
C SER A 45 4.66 3.13 0.61
N GLU A 46 3.61 3.62 -0.01
CA GLU A 46 3.60 4.06 -1.40
C GLU A 46 2.98 5.46 -1.49
N LEU A 47 3.57 6.34 -2.30
CA LEU A 47 3.08 7.68 -2.57
C LEU A 47 2.17 7.67 -3.81
N TYR A 48 1.04 8.36 -3.73
CA TYR A 48 0.19 8.64 -4.88
C TYR A 48 0.83 9.69 -5.78
N HIS A 49 1.17 9.29 -7.01
CA HIS A 49 1.74 10.17 -8.01
C HIS A 49 1.35 9.71 -9.42
N ASP A 50 0.97 10.66 -10.28
CA ASP A 50 0.57 10.40 -11.67
C ASP A 50 -0.56 9.38 -11.83
N GLY A 51 -1.53 9.36 -10.91
CA GLY A 51 -2.70 8.49 -10.99
C GLY A 51 -2.52 7.12 -10.33
N GLU A 52 -1.34 6.80 -9.81
CA GLU A 52 -1.03 5.49 -9.22
C GLU A 52 -0.19 5.60 -7.93
N TYR A 53 -0.19 4.55 -7.12
CA TYR A 53 0.66 4.44 -5.93
C TYR A 53 2.01 3.84 -6.32
N LYS A 54 3.12 4.46 -5.87
CA LYS A 54 4.49 4.05 -6.18
C LYS A 54 5.37 4.04 -4.93
N ASP A 55 6.38 3.17 -4.90
CA ASP A 55 7.45 3.24 -3.90
C ASP A 55 8.29 4.51 -4.14
N ALA A 56 7.91 5.59 -3.45
CA ALA A 56 8.48 6.91 -3.61
C ALA A 56 8.26 7.76 -2.35
N VAL A 57 9.07 8.83 -2.22
CA VAL A 57 8.95 9.82 -1.15
C VAL A 57 9.15 11.23 -1.71
N LEU A 58 8.35 12.19 -1.26
CA LEU A 58 8.51 13.58 -1.70
C LEU A 58 9.72 14.24 -1.02
N ILE A 59 10.60 14.81 -1.83
CA ILE A 59 11.83 15.48 -1.37
C ILE A 59 11.67 17.00 -1.24
N ARG A 60 10.67 17.59 -1.91
CA ARG A 60 10.38 19.03 -1.87
C ARG A 60 8.89 19.29 -1.65
N ASN A 61 8.57 20.36 -0.94
CA ASN A 61 7.18 20.84 -0.83
C ASN A 61 6.80 21.80 -1.98
N SER A 62 5.54 22.23 -2.02
CA SER A 62 5.02 23.18 -3.02
C SER A 62 5.72 24.54 -3.04
N LYS A 63 6.45 24.88 -1.97
CA LYS A 63 7.26 26.10 -1.87
C LYS A 63 8.72 25.89 -2.30
N GLY A 64 9.09 24.69 -2.76
CA GLY A 64 10.43 24.33 -3.19
C GLY A 64 11.43 24.02 -2.06
N ASN A 65 10.98 23.98 -0.80
CA ASN A 65 11.86 23.66 0.33
C ASN A 65 12.16 22.16 0.38
N ASP A 66 13.40 21.80 0.70
CA ASP A 66 13.77 20.41 1.02
C ASP A 66 13.05 19.96 2.29
N ILE A 67 12.34 18.85 2.18
CA ILE A 67 11.59 18.21 3.28
C ILE A 67 11.99 16.76 3.49
N THR A 68 13.03 16.27 2.79
CA THR A 68 13.39 14.84 2.70
C THR A 68 13.47 14.18 4.08
N SER A 69 14.17 14.80 5.03
CA SER A 69 14.33 14.24 6.39
C SER A 69 13.01 14.20 7.16
N LYS A 70 12.18 15.24 7.04
CA LYS A 70 10.88 15.33 7.72
C LYS A 70 9.90 14.32 7.14
N GLU A 71 9.86 14.22 5.81
CA GLU A 71 9.00 13.30 5.09
C GLU A 71 9.33 11.85 5.43
N ARG A 72 10.61 11.46 5.34
CA ARG A 72 11.05 10.09 5.69
C ARG A 72 10.76 9.74 7.15
N SER A 73 11.00 10.68 8.07
CA SER A 73 10.71 10.46 9.50
C SER A 73 9.21 10.26 9.74
N TRP A 74 8.37 11.03 9.06
CA TRP A 74 6.92 10.88 9.16
C TRP A 74 6.42 9.59 8.53
N VAL A 75 6.87 9.23 7.33
CA VAL A 75 6.53 7.95 6.68
C VAL A 75 6.89 6.78 7.61
N LYS A 76 8.11 6.77 8.15
CA LYS A 76 8.55 5.75 9.12
C LYS A 76 7.65 5.70 10.36
N SER A 77 7.28 6.86 10.91
CA SER A 77 6.37 6.91 12.07
C SER A 77 4.98 6.32 11.77
N GLN A 78 4.47 6.51 10.54
CA GLN A 78 3.21 5.92 10.12
C GLN A 78 3.35 4.40 9.90
N GLN A 79 4.46 3.94 9.31
CA GLN A 79 4.74 2.51 9.18
C GLN A 79 4.76 1.84 10.57
N GLU A 80 5.51 2.39 11.52
CA GLU A 80 5.58 1.91 12.91
C GLU A 80 4.19 1.91 13.59
N ARG A 81 3.38 2.94 13.34
CA ARG A 81 2.01 3.00 13.85
C ARG A 81 1.15 1.86 13.29
N TYR A 82 1.17 1.67 11.98
CA TYR A 82 0.29 0.71 11.30
C TYR A 82 0.73 -0.74 11.44
N LEU A 83 2.01 -1.01 11.75
CA LEU A 83 2.47 -2.36 12.16
C LEU A 83 1.70 -2.91 13.37
N ASN A 84 1.16 -2.04 14.22
CA ASN A 84 0.38 -2.43 15.40
C ASN A 84 -1.12 -2.61 15.10
N TYR A 85 -1.56 -2.42 13.85
CA TYR A 85 -2.96 -2.56 13.46
C TYR A 85 -3.19 -3.94 12.82
N SER A 86 -4.44 -4.26 12.48
CA SER A 86 -4.76 -5.45 11.69
C SER A 86 -4.09 -5.42 10.31
N PHE A 87 -3.99 -6.56 9.63
CA PHE A 87 -3.55 -6.57 8.24
C PHE A 87 -4.56 -5.81 7.37
N GLY A 88 -4.07 -4.91 6.52
CA GLY A 88 -4.93 -4.00 5.79
C GLY A 88 -4.18 -2.89 5.08
N ILE A 89 -4.95 -2.00 4.48
CA ILE A 89 -4.46 -0.80 3.80
C ILE A 89 -4.92 0.42 4.58
N TYR A 90 -3.97 1.32 4.84
CA TYR A 90 -4.19 2.58 5.54
C TYR A 90 -3.75 3.75 4.67
N TYR A 91 -4.46 4.85 4.75
CA TYR A 91 -4.15 6.05 3.97
C TYR A 91 -3.85 7.20 4.92
N ALA A 92 -2.82 7.97 4.60
CA ALA A 92 -2.50 9.19 5.32
C ALA A 92 -1.84 10.22 4.38
N THR A 93 -2.12 11.49 4.62
CA THR A 93 -1.52 12.60 3.88
C THR A 93 -0.40 13.22 4.72
N SER A 94 0.77 13.42 4.13
CA SER A 94 1.89 14.04 4.82
C SER A 94 1.59 15.51 5.14
N PRO A 95 1.83 15.98 6.39
CA PRO A 95 1.67 17.38 6.75
C PRO A 95 2.78 18.28 6.16
N TYR A 96 3.85 17.71 5.60
CA TYR A 96 4.98 18.47 5.08
C TYR A 96 4.92 18.67 3.57
N SER A 97 4.49 17.64 2.85
CA SER A 97 4.44 17.62 1.39
C SER A 97 3.02 17.74 0.83
N ASN A 98 2.00 17.45 1.66
CA ASN A 98 0.61 17.16 1.23
C ASN A 98 0.51 15.96 0.28
N GLY A 99 1.55 15.12 0.20
CA GLY A 99 1.50 13.87 -0.55
C GLY A 99 0.57 12.86 0.12
N GLU A 100 -0.27 12.20 -0.67
CA GLU A 100 -1.14 11.13 -0.22
C GLU A 100 -0.37 9.81 -0.25
N TYR A 101 -0.29 9.13 0.89
CA TYR A 101 0.39 7.85 1.03
C TYR A 101 -0.60 6.74 1.33
N ARG A 102 -0.30 5.57 0.78
CA ARG A 102 -0.89 4.28 1.11
C ARG A 102 0.12 3.48 1.93
N PHE A 103 -0.33 2.84 2.99
CA PHE A 103 0.45 1.98 3.87
C PHE A 103 -0.18 0.60 3.92
N THR A 104 0.56 -0.42 3.50
CA THR A 104 0.05 -1.79 3.39
C THR A 104 0.67 -2.62 4.51
N ASN A 105 -0.13 -2.98 5.50
CA ASN A 105 0.27 -3.88 6.59
C ASN A 105 -0.10 -5.33 6.23
N TYR A 106 0.91 -6.19 6.13
CA TYR A 106 0.71 -7.58 5.72
C TYR A 106 1.77 -8.50 6.33
N CYS A 107 1.52 -9.80 6.22
CA CYS A 107 2.44 -10.85 6.63
C CYS A 107 3.36 -11.23 5.46
N GLU A 108 4.66 -10.99 5.61
CA GLU A 108 5.67 -11.33 4.59
C GLU A 108 5.99 -12.83 4.59
N SER A 109 5.96 -13.48 5.76
CA SER A 109 6.23 -14.91 5.89
C SER A 109 5.50 -15.53 7.09
N TYR A 110 5.23 -16.83 7.01
CA TYR A 110 4.54 -17.63 8.03
C TYR A 110 5.47 -18.69 8.63
N TYR A 111 5.13 -19.19 9.81
CA TYR A 111 5.75 -20.40 10.40
C TYR A 111 5.24 -21.68 9.74
#